data_AF-W9XRR3-F1
#
_entry.id   AF-W9XRR3-F1
#
_cell.length_a   1.000
_cell.length_b   1.000
_cell.length_c   1.000
_cell.angle_alpha   90.00
_cell.angle_beta   90.00
_cell.angle_gamma   90.00
#
_symmetry.space_group_name_H-M   'P 1'
#
loop_
_entity.id
_entity.type
_entity.pdbx_description
1 polymer ?
#
loop_
_entity_poly.entity_id
_entity_poly.type
_entity_poly.pdbx_seq_one_letter_code
_entity_poly.pdbx_strand_id
1 'polypeptide(L)'
;MQPLAPRPKVYQLPSPHQDLHTTPVPHPAAPPLYYCTGSKFCVRGKRKAVLIGINYFNKRGQLRGCVDDVKNMAAYLNLCFGYDKNDMVILTDDQRRLISQPTKINILTAITWLVKDARPGDSLILYYSGHGRCPALDENDDICPLDFNTAGFITSDERQQIMTRSLLPGVSLSIILDTYHPENYFASG
;
A
#
# COMPACT_ATOMS: atom_id res chain seq x y z
N MET A 1 13.96 66.76 -5.96
CA MET A 1 15.15 66.23 -6.64
C MET A 1 15.78 65.17 -5.73
N GLN A 2 15.61 63.90 -6.07
CA GLN A 2 16.27 62.75 -5.42
C GLN A 2 16.98 61.93 -6.51
N PRO A 3 18.22 61.45 -6.30
CA PRO A 3 19.02 60.81 -7.33
C PRO A 3 18.65 59.33 -7.57
N LEU A 4 18.69 58.92 -8.84
CA LEU A 4 18.49 57.53 -9.30
C LEU A 4 19.59 56.60 -8.75
N ALA A 5 19.19 55.41 -8.29
CA ALA A 5 20.10 54.36 -7.83
C ALA A 5 20.81 53.63 -9.00
N PRO A 6 22.06 53.15 -8.82
CA PRO A 6 22.86 52.51 -9.87
C PRO A 6 22.44 51.06 -10.16
N ARG A 7 22.61 50.64 -11.42
CA ARG A 7 22.31 49.28 -11.91
C ARG A 7 23.25 48.21 -11.30
N PRO A 8 22.76 46.98 -11.03
CA PRO A 8 23.57 45.90 -10.49
C PRO A 8 24.57 45.33 -11.51
N LYS A 9 25.76 44.97 -11.02
CA LYS A 9 26.87 44.40 -11.79
C LYS A 9 26.61 42.91 -12.09
N VAL A 10 26.82 42.54 -13.36
CA VAL A 10 26.81 41.15 -13.85
C VAL A 10 28.06 40.44 -13.34
N TYR A 11 27.91 39.32 -12.63
CA TYR A 11 29.01 38.44 -12.26
C TYR A 11 29.01 37.21 -13.16
N GLN A 12 30.04 37.07 -13.99
CA GLN A 12 30.34 35.88 -14.79
C GLN A 12 31.01 34.82 -13.91
N LEU A 13 30.54 33.57 -13.99
CA LEU A 13 31.20 32.41 -13.38
C LEU A 13 32.44 32.00 -14.20
N PRO A 14 33.53 31.57 -13.54
CA PRO A 14 34.68 30.99 -14.23
C PRO A 14 34.45 29.51 -14.58
N SER A 15 34.84 29.13 -15.80
CA SER A 15 35.07 27.73 -16.19
C SER A 15 36.55 27.37 -16.02
N PRO A 16 36.85 26.13 -15.59
CA PRO A 16 38.09 25.48 -16.01
C PRO A 16 37.87 24.03 -16.48
N HIS A 17 38.24 23.77 -17.74
CA HIS A 17 38.86 22.51 -18.19
C HIS A 17 40.22 22.36 -17.46
N GLN A 18 40.85 21.22 -17.20
CA GLN A 18 40.73 19.78 -17.50
C GLN A 18 41.81 19.12 -16.61
N ASP A 19 41.60 17.91 -16.10
CA ASP A 19 42.68 16.92 -15.96
C ASP A 19 42.12 15.50 -16.04
N LEU A 20 42.55 14.79 -17.07
CA LEU A 20 42.23 13.40 -17.39
C LEU A 20 42.98 12.48 -16.40
N HIS A 21 42.25 11.76 -15.55
CA HIS A 21 42.70 10.49 -15.00
C HIS A 21 41.64 9.42 -15.25
N THR A 22 42.01 8.46 -16.08
CA THR A 22 41.26 7.26 -16.47
C THR A 22 40.85 6.44 -15.25
N THR A 23 39.54 6.32 -15.01
CA THR A 23 38.98 5.16 -14.31
C THR A 23 37.73 4.66 -15.04
N PRO A 24 37.45 3.34 -15.00
CA PRO A 24 36.58 2.67 -15.95
C PRO A 24 35.10 2.92 -15.67
N VAL A 25 34.31 3.04 -16.74
CA VAL A 25 32.84 3.12 -16.69
C VAL A 25 32.28 1.86 -16.01
N PRO A 26 31.53 1.95 -14.90
CA PRO A 26 30.83 0.79 -14.36
C PRO A 26 29.62 0.48 -15.26
N HIS A 27 29.60 -0.74 -15.81
CA HIS A 27 28.41 -1.40 -16.30
C HIS A 27 27.34 -1.56 -15.20
N PRO A 28 26.06 -1.80 -15.54
CA PRO A 28 24.94 -1.57 -14.62
C PRO A 28 24.99 -2.56 -13.46
N ALA A 29 25.39 -2.06 -12.29
CA ALA A 29 25.25 -2.78 -11.04
C ALA A 29 23.76 -2.92 -10.71
N ALA A 30 23.38 -4.13 -10.29
CA ALA A 30 22.06 -4.51 -9.82
C ALA A 30 21.42 -3.46 -8.89
N PRO A 31 20.07 -3.35 -8.86
CA PRO A 31 19.39 -2.40 -7.99
C PRO A 31 19.80 -2.63 -6.52
N PRO A 32 19.89 -1.55 -5.72
CA PRO A 32 20.39 -1.63 -4.36
C PRO A 32 19.53 -2.57 -3.52
N LEU A 33 20.18 -3.56 -2.91
CA LEU A 33 19.61 -4.37 -1.85
C LEU A 33 19.30 -3.45 -0.66
N TYR A 34 18.04 -3.02 -0.55
CA TYR A 34 17.52 -2.43 0.68
C TYR A 34 17.40 -3.53 1.74
N TYR A 35 18.53 -3.91 2.34
CA TYR A 35 18.48 -4.66 3.58
C TYR A 35 17.95 -3.70 4.65
N CYS A 36 16.69 -3.86 5.05
CA CYS A 36 16.15 -3.18 6.22
C CYS A 36 16.86 -3.71 7.46
N THR A 37 18.03 -3.16 7.77
CA THR A 37 18.77 -3.38 9.01
C THR A 37 18.08 -2.61 10.12
N GLY A 38 17.07 -3.19 10.77
CA GLY A 38 16.40 -2.52 11.88
C GLY A 38 15.28 -3.25 12.60
N SER A 39 14.71 -4.33 12.05
CA SER A 39 13.73 -5.12 12.82
C SER A 39 14.42 -6.22 13.61
N LYS A 40 14.23 -6.23 14.94
CA LYS A 40 14.65 -7.33 15.84
C LYS A 40 14.03 -8.68 15.48
N PHE A 41 13.08 -8.70 14.54
CA PHE A 41 12.64 -9.91 13.86
C PHE A 41 13.42 -10.05 12.56
N CYS A 42 14.48 -10.86 12.59
CA CYS A 42 14.97 -11.48 11.36
C CYS A 42 13.79 -12.31 10.82
N VAL A 43 13.08 -11.79 9.81
CA VAL A 43 12.01 -12.50 9.11
C VAL A 43 12.66 -13.69 8.43
N ARG A 44 12.62 -14.83 9.12
CA ARG A 44 13.17 -16.13 8.70
C ARG A 44 12.09 -17.05 8.13
N GLY A 45 10.82 -16.64 8.22
CA GLY A 45 9.66 -17.40 7.75
C GLY A 45 9.13 -16.93 6.40
N LYS A 46 7.92 -17.39 6.08
CA LYS A 46 7.19 -17.05 4.85
C LYS A 46 6.75 -15.59 4.85
N ARG A 47 6.63 -15.04 3.65
CA ARG A 47 6.14 -13.68 3.40
C ARG A 47 4.86 -13.77 2.58
N LYS A 48 3.72 -13.36 3.15
CA LYS A 48 2.42 -13.40 2.45
C LYS A 48 1.74 -12.04 2.49
N ALA A 49 1.11 -11.64 1.40
CA ALA A 49 0.39 -10.38 1.35
C ALA A 49 -1.02 -10.54 0.78
N VAL A 50 -1.96 -9.79 1.35
CA VAL A 50 -3.27 -9.51 0.74
C VAL A 50 -3.30 -8.03 0.42
N LEU A 51 -3.54 -7.69 -0.85
CA LEU A 51 -3.55 -6.33 -1.35
C LEU A 51 -4.92 -6.05 -2.00
N ILE A 52 -5.62 -5.03 -1.52
CA ILE A 52 -7.00 -4.75 -1.90
C ILE A 52 -7.09 -3.30 -2.36
N GLY A 53 -7.62 -3.08 -3.56
CA GLY A 53 -7.72 -1.75 -4.17
C GLY A 53 -9.05 -1.59 -4.88
N ILE A 54 -9.85 -0.62 -4.46
CA ILE A 54 -11.23 -0.48 -4.97
C ILE A 54 -11.45 0.94 -5.46
N ASN A 55 -11.66 1.09 -6.77
CA ASN A 55 -12.01 2.39 -7.36
C ASN A 55 -13.53 2.63 -7.40
N TYR A 56 -14.36 1.61 -7.21
CA TYR A 56 -15.83 1.68 -7.29
C TYR A 56 -16.30 2.18 -8.66
N PHE A 57 -15.74 1.62 -9.74
CA PHE A 57 -16.07 2.06 -11.11
C PHE A 57 -17.58 2.09 -11.39
N ASN A 58 -18.05 3.18 -12.02
CA ASN A 58 -19.45 3.41 -12.37
C ASN A 58 -20.42 3.46 -11.17
N LYS A 59 -19.92 3.70 -9.96
CA LYS A 59 -20.73 3.91 -8.75
C LYS A 59 -20.59 5.35 -8.25
N ARG A 60 -21.52 5.79 -7.41
CA ARG A 60 -21.36 7.05 -6.67
C ARG A 60 -20.16 6.93 -5.73
N GLY A 61 -19.34 7.98 -5.68
CA GLY A 61 -18.10 7.97 -4.89
C GLY A 61 -16.94 7.27 -5.58
N GLN A 62 -16.95 7.10 -6.91
CA GLN A 62 -15.82 6.51 -7.62
C GLN A 62 -14.49 7.23 -7.27
N LEU A 63 -13.49 6.43 -6.90
CA LEU A 63 -12.12 6.86 -6.64
C LEU A 63 -11.24 6.67 -7.87
N ARG A 64 -10.05 7.27 -7.82
CA ARG A 64 -8.99 7.10 -8.81
C ARG A 64 -7.69 6.87 -8.05
N GLY A 65 -6.96 5.83 -8.43
CA GLY A 65 -5.64 5.54 -7.86
C GLY A 65 -5.56 4.25 -7.06
N CYS A 66 -6.63 3.81 -6.39
CA CYS A 66 -6.58 2.67 -5.46
C CYS A 66 -6.05 1.37 -6.09
N VAL A 67 -6.43 1.13 -7.34
CA VAL A 67 -5.93 0.00 -8.14
C VAL A 67 -4.43 0.15 -8.47
N ASP A 68 -3.98 1.36 -8.78
CA ASP A 68 -2.57 1.64 -9.07
C ASP A 68 -1.73 1.61 -7.79
N ASP A 69 -2.26 2.05 -6.66
CA ASP A 69 -1.63 1.95 -5.34
C ASP A 69 -1.33 0.50 -5.00
N VAL A 70 -2.29 -0.41 -5.24
CA VAL A 70 -2.08 -1.85 -5.06
C VAL A 70 -1.01 -2.41 -6.00
N LYS A 71 -0.99 -2.00 -7.26
CA LYS A 71 0.04 -2.43 -8.21
C LYS A 71 1.44 -1.98 -7.77
N ASN A 72 1.54 -0.74 -7.30
CA ASN A 72 2.77 -0.16 -6.76
C ASN A 72 3.22 -0.86 -5.49
N MET A 73 2.30 -1.12 -4.55
CA MET A 73 2.58 -1.85 -3.32
C MET A 73 3.03 -3.29 -3.60
N ALA A 74 2.37 -4.00 -4.53
CA ALA A 74 2.79 -5.34 -4.94
C ALA A 74 4.22 -5.36 -5.49
N ALA A 75 4.54 -4.41 -6.37
CA ALA A 75 5.89 -4.26 -6.92
C ALA A 75 6.90 -3.92 -5.81
N TYR A 76 6.58 -2.98 -4.92
CA TYR A 76 7.43 -2.57 -3.81
C TYR A 76 7.74 -3.72 -2.85
N LEU A 77 6.74 -4.50 -2.46
CA LEU A 77 6.92 -5.67 -1.58
C LEU A 77 7.77 -6.76 -2.25
N ASN A 78 7.59 -6.96 -3.57
CA ASN A 78 8.39 -7.92 -4.32
C ASN A 78 9.85 -7.48 -4.46
N LEU A 79 10.10 -6.24 -4.87
CA LEU A 79 11.45 -5.73 -5.14
C LEU A 79 12.25 -5.47 -3.85
N CYS A 80 11.65 -4.83 -2.86
CA CYS A 80 12.36 -4.35 -1.68
C CYS A 80 12.29 -5.33 -0.50
N PHE A 81 11.24 -6.15 -0.43
CA PHE A 81 11.01 -7.04 0.71
C PHE A 81 10.91 -8.52 0.32
N GLY A 82 11.17 -8.89 -0.94
CA GLY A 82 11.23 -10.29 -1.35
C GLY A 82 9.94 -11.09 -1.13
N TYR A 83 8.78 -10.44 -1.16
CA TYR A 83 7.50 -11.15 -1.21
C TYR A 83 7.33 -11.78 -2.60
N ASP A 84 7.16 -13.10 -2.69
CA ASP A 84 6.91 -13.76 -3.97
C ASP A 84 5.51 -13.41 -4.48
N LYS A 85 5.36 -13.22 -5.80
CA LYS A 85 4.07 -12.90 -6.41
C LYS A 85 3.02 -14.00 -6.21
N ASN A 86 3.46 -15.25 -6.06
CA ASN A 86 2.58 -16.39 -5.78
C ASN A 86 2.10 -16.42 -4.31
N ASP A 87 2.81 -15.73 -3.42
CA ASP A 87 2.41 -15.51 -2.03
C ASP A 87 1.67 -14.16 -1.84
N MET A 88 1.10 -13.61 -2.92
CA MET A 88 0.24 -12.43 -2.89
C MET A 88 -1.15 -12.76 -3.41
N VAL A 89 -2.17 -12.34 -2.67
CA VAL A 89 -3.55 -12.28 -3.15
C VAL A 89 -3.89 -10.83 -3.44
N ILE A 90 -4.23 -10.54 -4.70
CA ILE A 90 -4.55 -9.19 -5.17
C ILE A 90 -6.02 -9.12 -5.58
N LEU A 91 -6.79 -8.27 -4.88
CA LEU A 91 -8.21 -8.05 -5.15
C LEU A 91 -8.41 -6.62 -5.65
N THR A 92 -8.82 -6.47 -6.91
CA THR A 92 -9.10 -5.15 -7.51
C THR A 92 -10.30 -5.18 -8.43
N ASP A 93 -11.04 -4.08 -8.48
CA ASP A 93 -12.31 -3.99 -9.22
C ASP A 93 -12.14 -3.77 -10.74
N ASP A 94 -10.90 -3.59 -11.23
CA ASP A 94 -10.54 -3.60 -12.67
C ASP A 94 -10.35 -5.02 -13.24
N GLN A 95 -10.28 -6.05 -12.39
CA GLN A 95 -10.05 -7.42 -12.82
C GLN A 95 -11.33 -8.10 -13.33
N ARG A 96 -11.23 -8.90 -14.40
CA ARG A 96 -12.40 -9.62 -14.95
C ARG A 96 -12.81 -10.85 -14.13
N ARG A 97 -11.89 -11.44 -13.36
CA ARG A 97 -12.15 -12.68 -12.62
C ARG A 97 -12.98 -12.39 -11.37
N LEU A 98 -14.11 -13.07 -11.21
CA LEU A 98 -15.00 -12.89 -10.06
C LEU A 98 -14.33 -13.20 -8.72
N ILE A 99 -13.42 -14.16 -8.67
CA ILE A 99 -12.65 -14.50 -7.45
C ILE A 99 -11.63 -13.42 -7.07
N SER A 100 -11.28 -12.53 -8.00
CA SER A 100 -10.33 -11.43 -7.80
C SER A 100 -11.03 -10.10 -7.56
N GLN A 101 -12.37 -10.08 -7.63
CA GLN A 101 -13.15 -8.89 -7.32
C GLN A 101 -13.19 -8.66 -5.80
N PRO A 102 -13.07 -7.42 -5.31
CA PRO A 102 -13.00 -7.11 -3.88
C PRO A 102 -14.40 -7.06 -3.24
N THR A 103 -15.14 -8.17 -3.32
CA THR A 103 -16.42 -8.37 -2.61
C THR A 103 -16.17 -8.72 -1.15
N LYS A 104 -17.17 -8.53 -0.28
CA LYS A 104 -17.04 -8.82 1.16
C LYS A 104 -16.53 -10.24 1.40
N ILE A 105 -17.14 -11.23 0.73
CA ILE A 105 -16.76 -12.64 0.88
C ILE A 105 -15.33 -12.93 0.38
N ASN A 106 -14.90 -12.32 -0.71
CA ASN A 106 -13.56 -12.52 -1.26
C ASN A 106 -12.50 -11.89 -0.35
N ILE A 107 -12.76 -10.70 0.19
CA ILE A 107 -11.85 -10.03 1.14
C ILE A 107 -11.69 -10.86 2.41
N LEU A 108 -12.79 -11.31 3.03
CA LEU A 108 -12.72 -12.14 4.23
C LEU A 108 -12.02 -13.48 3.97
N THR A 109 -12.26 -14.08 2.80
CA THR A 109 -11.57 -15.31 2.37
C THR A 109 -10.07 -15.08 2.21
N ALA A 110 -9.68 -13.95 1.62
CA ALA A 110 -8.27 -13.57 1.47
C ALA A 110 -7.59 -13.31 2.82
N ILE A 111 -8.25 -12.60 3.74
CA ILE A 111 -7.73 -12.38 5.11
C ILE A 111 -7.58 -13.72 5.85
N THR A 112 -8.55 -14.61 5.72
CA THR A 112 -8.46 -15.96 6.28
C THR A 112 -7.28 -16.72 5.69
N TRP A 113 -7.10 -16.67 4.37
CA TRP A 113 -5.94 -17.24 3.70
C TRP A 113 -4.63 -16.64 4.21
N LEU A 114 -4.56 -15.32 4.45
CA LEU A 114 -3.35 -14.62 4.91
C LEU A 114 -2.82 -15.20 6.21
N VAL A 115 -3.69 -15.40 7.20
CA VAL A 115 -3.31 -15.88 8.53
C VAL A 115 -3.28 -17.40 8.66
N LYS A 116 -3.83 -18.12 7.68
CA LYS A 116 -3.82 -19.58 7.66
C LYS A 116 -2.39 -20.13 7.68
N ASP A 117 -2.16 -21.05 8.61
CA ASP A 117 -0.91 -21.79 8.83
C ASP A 117 0.32 -20.90 9.10
N ALA A 118 0.10 -19.66 9.59
CA ALA A 118 1.16 -18.73 9.93
C ALA A 118 1.99 -19.22 11.12
N ARG A 119 3.31 -19.12 11.00
CA ARG A 119 4.28 -19.63 11.98
C ARG A 119 5.16 -18.50 12.54
N PRO A 120 5.70 -18.66 13.76
CA PRO A 120 6.65 -17.70 14.31
C PRO A 120 7.80 -17.42 13.32
N GLY A 121 8.05 -16.14 13.04
CA GLY A 121 9.02 -15.68 12.05
C GLY A 121 8.44 -15.35 10.67
N ASP A 122 7.19 -15.70 10.39
CA ASP A 122 6.47 -15.26 9.18
C ASP A 122 6.17 -13.75 9.23
N SER A 123 6.10 -13.13 8.04
CA SER A 123 5.73 -11.72 7.86
C SER A 123 4.53 -11.62 6.93
N LEU A 124 3.45 -11.07 7.47
CA LEU A 124 2.14 -10.97 6.82
C LEU A 124 1.79 -9.50 6.61
N ILE A 125 1.28 -9.17 5.43
CA ILE A 125 0.82 -7.83 5.08
C ILE A 125 -0.64 -7.87 4.66
N LEU A 126 -1.45 -7.00 5.26
CA LEU A 126 -2.72 -6.58 4.68
C LEU A 126 -2.60 -5.12 4.26
N TYR A 127 -2.80 -4.84 2.97
CA TYR A 127 -2.89 -3.49 2.44
C TYR A 127 -4.27 -3.27 1.84
N TYR A 128 -4.89 -2.15 2.19
CA TYR A 128 -6.17 -1.71 1.65
C TYR A 128 -6.08 -0.27 1.17
N SER A 129 -6.54 0.01 -0.05
CA SER A 129 -6.79 1.35 -0.58
C SER A 129 -8.22 1.44 -1.11
N GLY A 130 -9.01 2.38 -0.59
CA GLY A 130 -10.43 2.52 -0.93
C GLY A 130 -11.20 3.43 0.03
N HIS A 131 -12.54 3.30 0.05
CA HIS A 131 -13.35 4.05 1.01
C HIS A 131 -13.24 3.44 2.41
N GLY A 132 -13.13 4.31 3.41
CA GLY A 132 -13.44 3.98 4.80
C GLY A 132 -14.86 4.41 5.16
N ARG A 133 -15.43 3.86 6.23
CA ARG A 133 -16.67 4.41 6.78
C ARG A 133 -16.35 5.72 7.50
N CYS A 134 -17.18 6.75 7.32
CA CYS A 134 -17.10 7.98 8.12
C CYS A 134 -18.50 8.37 8.62
N PRO A 135 -18.93 7.86 9.79
CA PRO A 135 -20.19 8.23 10.39
C PRO A 135 -19.98 9.38 11.38
N ALA A 136 -19.36 10.47 10.92
CA ALA A 136 -19.13 11.74 11.62
C ALA A 136 -18.38 11.78 12.98
N LEU A 137 -18.37 10.76 13.86
CA LEU A 137 -17.78 10.90 15.23
C LEU A 137 -17.28 9.60 15.90
N ASP A 138 -16.84 8.58 15.14
CA ASP A 138 -15.99 7.50 15.71
C ASP A 138 -15.24 6.81 14.55
N GLU A 139 -13.95 7.15 14.41
CA GLU A 139 -13.04 6.74 13.32
C GLU A 139 -12.87 5.22 13.30
N ASN A 140 -13.76 4.53 12.59
CA ASN A 140 -13.66 3.09 12.44
C ASN A 140 -12.90 2.76 11.16
N ASP A 141 -11.81 2.00 11.32
CA ASP A 141 -10.95 1.38 10.29
C ASP A 141 -11.69 0.30 9.45
N ASP A 142 -12.97 0.55 9.15
CA ASP A 142 -13.85 -0.33 8.42
C ASP A 142 -13.50 -0.33 6.93
N ILE A 143 -13.43 -1.53 6.36
CA ILE A 143 -13.22 -1.74 4.93
C ILE A 143 -14.57 -1.69 4.22
N CYS A 144 -14.67 -0.95 3.11
CA CYS A 144 -15.87 -0.83 2.28
C CYS A 144 -15.75 -1.71 1.02
N PRO A 145 -16.35 -2.92 0.99
CA PRO A 145 -16.24 -3.82 -0.16
C PRO A 145 -16.99 -3.29 -1.39
N LEU A 146 -16.73 -3.85 -2.57
CA LEU A 146 -17.41 -3.42 -3.80
C LEU A 146 -18.94 -3.61 -3.78
N ASP A 147 -19.40 -4.59 -3.00
CA ASP A 147 -20.80 -4.98 -2.79
C ASP A 147 -21.37 -4.50 -1.44
N PHE A 148 -20.78 -3.45 -0.85
CA PHE A 148 -21.20 -2.91 0.47
C PHE A 148 -22.69 -2.57 0.57
N ASN A 149 -23.34 -2.17 -0.53
CA ASN A 149 -24.78 -1.88 -0.56
C ASN A 149 -25.65 -3.10 -0.17
N THR A 150 -25.17 -4.31 -0.45
CA THR A 150 -25.90 -5.56 -0.15
C THR A 150 -25.26 -6.35 0.98
N ALA A 151 -23.93 -6.35 1.09
CA ALA A 151 -23.17 -7.15 2.05
C ALA A 151 -22.75 -6.37 3.32
N GLY A 152 -22.89 -5.04 3.31
CA GLY A 152 -22.41 -4.17 4.37
C GLY A 152 -20.88 -3.98 4.37
N PHE A 153 -20.41 -3.21 5.35
CA PHE A 153 -18.98 -2.99 5.61
C PHE A 153 -18.35 -4.22 6.28
N ILE A 154 -17.02 -4.33 6.21
CA ILE A 154 -16.24 -5.24 7.06
C ILE A 154 -15.74 -4.42 8.23
N THR A 155 -16.19 -4.76 9.43
CA THR A 155 -15.83 -3.98 10.62
C THR A 155 -14.42 -4.29 11.11
N SER A 156 -13.81 -3.35 11.83
CA SER A 156 -12.52 -3.59 12.50
C SER A 156 -12.56 -4.84 13.39
N ASP A 157 -13.66 -5.06 14.12
CA ASP A 157 -13.87 -6.25 14.96
C ASP A 157 -13.93 -7.54 14.14
N GLU A 158 -14.68 -7.55 13.02
CA GLU A 158 -14.80 -8.71 12.13
C GLU A 158 -13.43 -9.09 11.56
N ARG A 159 -12.65 -8.10 11.13
CA ARG A 159 -11.26 -8.26 10.68
C ARG A 159 -10.36 -8.78 11.80
N GLN A 160 -10.41 -8.15 12.97
CA GLN A 160 -9.56 -8.49 14.12
C GLN A 160 -9.84 -9.90 14.63
N GLN A 161 -11.10 -10.35 14.60
CA GLN A 161 -11.50 -11.68 15.02
C GLN A 161 -10.85 -12.78 14.16
N ILE A 162 -10.78 -12.58 12.84
CA ILE A 162 -10.15 -13.55 11.91
C ILE A 162 -8.64 -13.57 12.14
N MET A 163 -8.03 -12.39 12.30
CA MET A 163 -6.58 -12.26 12.41
C MET A 163 -6.04 -12.76 13.75
N THR A 164 -6.64 -12.36 14.87
CA THR A 164 -6.07 -12.66 16.20
C THR A 164 -6.28 -14.10 16.64
N ARG A 165 -7.40 -14.72 16.26
CA ARG A 165 -7.69 -16.12 16.63
C ARG A 165 -6.68 -17.11 16.05
N SER A 166 -6.01 -16.76 14.97
CA SER A 166 -5.18 -17.66 14.17
C SER A 166 -3.67 -17.45 14.35
N LEU A 167 -3.25 -16.37 15.02
CA LEU A 167 -1.84 -15.98 15.05
C LEU A 167 -1.12 -16.45 16.31
N LEU A 168 -0.04 -17.20 16.09
CA LEU A 168 0.88 -17.61 17.15
C LEU A 168 1.83 -16.46 17.52
N PRO A 169 2.29 -16.40 18.78
CA PRO A 169 3.34 -15.46 19.18
C PRO A 169 4.57 -15.56 18.26
N GLY A 170 5.07 -14.41 17.81
CA GLY A 170 6.24 -14.33 16.92
C GLY A 170 5.92 -14.26 15.43
N VAL A 171 4.65 -14.33 15.02
CA VAL A 171 4.23 -13.89 13.68
C VAL A 171 4.22 -12.37 13.63
N SER A 172 4.75 -11.77 12.57
CA SER A 172 4.63 -10.33 12.31
C SER A 172 3.48 -10.10 11.34
N LEU A 173 2.44 -9.41 11.78
CA LEU A 173 1.35 -8.94 10.92
C LEU A 173 1.37 -7.40 10.90
N SER A 174 1.40 -6.81 9.70
CA SER A 174 1.25 -5.38 9.51
C SER A 174 0.04 -5.08 8.64
N ILE A 175 -0.74 -4.09 9.07
CA ILE A 175 -1.98 -3.66 8.42
C ILE A 175 -1.80 -2.21 8.04
N ILE A 176 -2.02 -1.91 6.77
CA ILE A 176 -1.89 -0.57 6.20
C ILE A 176 -3.23 -0.24 5.53
N LEU A 177 -3.90 0.79 6.03
CA LEU A 177 -5.19 1.26 5.54
C LEU A 177 -4.99 2.66 4.95
N ASP A 178 -5.20 2.76 3.63
CA ASP A 178 -5.19 4.00 2.87
C ASP A 178 -6.65 4.35 2.54
N THR A 179 -7.33 4.91 3.53
CA THR A 179 -8.77 5.14 3.51
C THR A 179 -9.11 6.58 3.16
N TYR A 180 -9.99 6.75 2.18
CA TYR A 180 -10.67 8.00 1.95
C TYR A 180 -11.99 8.04 2.74
N HIS A 181 -12.21 9.13 3.48
CA HIS A 181 -13.42 9.35 4.28
C HIS A 181 -14.26 10.47 3.65
N PRO A 182 -15.26 10.14 2.83
CA PRO A 182 -16.16 11.15 2.30
C PRO A 182 -17.14 11.64 3.37
N GLU A 183 -17.06 12.92 3.77
CA GLU A 183 -17.93 13.52 4.79
C GLU A 183 -19.45 13.42 4.47
N ASN A 184 -19.84 13.24 3.20
CA ASN A 184 -21.25 13.35 2.77
C ASN A 184 -21.78 12.19 1.91
N TYR A 185 -21.04 11.09 1.70
CA TYR A 185 -21.51 10.02 0.80
C TYR A 185 -22.36 8.93 1.47
N PHE A 186 -22.26 8.77 2.79
CA PHE A 186 -22.95 7.71 3.54
C PHE A 186 -24.10 8.20 4.42
N ALA A 187 -24.42 9.50 4.39
CA ALA A 187 -25.61 10.03 5.05
C ALA A 187 -26.85 9.56 4.28
N SER A 188 -27.64 8.69 4.91
CA SER A 188 -28.96 8.29 4.46
C SER A 188 -29.86 9.52 4.29
N GLY A 189 -30.34 9.74 3.06
CA GLY A 189 -31.51 10.59 2.80
C GLY A 189 -32.81 9.86 3.09
#